data_AF-W6JQ13-F1
#
_entry.id   AF-W6JQ13-F1
#
_cell.length_a   1.000
_cell.length_b   1.000
_cell.length_c   1.000
_cell.angle_alpha   90.00
_cell.angle_beta   90.00
_cell.angle_gamma   90.00
#
_symmetry.space_group_name_H-M   'P 1'
#
loop_
_entity.id
_entity.type
_entity.pdbx_description
1 polymer ?
#
loop_
_entity_poly.entity_id
_entity_poly.type
_entity_poly.pdbx_seq_one_letter_code
_entity_poly.pdbx_strand_id
1 'polypeptide(L)'
;AMIMDTDLRKRKIRDRVPMTFVTAEPYIGHLGLGGVGDSKGMMESTMRNRHIKWICNAKVTKVEAGKMFVTEHDETGAPKKEHELAFKYSMMLPAFKGIDAVFGIEGLTNPRGFIVVDPFQRNPKFNNIYSVGVCVAIPPVEVTPVPTGTP
;
A
#
# COMPACT_ATOMS: atom_id res chain seq x y z
N ALA A 1 -9.68 3.37 7.22
CA ALA A 1 -10.07 4.79 7.32
C ALA A 1 -11.58 4.99 7.53
N MET A 2 -12.45 4.47 6.65
CA MET A 2 -13.89 4.76 6.69
C MET A 2 -14.61 4.30 7.96
N ILE A 3 -14.29 3.13 8.48
CA ILE A 3 -14.88 2.63 9.74
C ILE A 3 -14.47 3.48 10.95
N MET A 4 -13.24 4.02 10.95
CA MET A 4 -12.75 4.92 12.00
C MET A 4 -13.52 6.25 11.96
N ASP A 5 -13.71 6.85 10.79
CA ASP A 5 -14.54 8.05 10.63
C ASP A 5 -15.98 7.80 11.12
N THR A 6 -16.58 6.67 10.74
CA THR A 6 -17.93 6.28 11.19
C THR A 6 -18.00 6.16 12.72
N ASP A 7 -17.03 5.51 13.36
CA ASP A 7 -17.00 5.35 14.82
C ASP A 7 -16.83 6.71 15.54
N LEU A 8 -15.92 7.56 15.06
CA LEU A 8 -15.73 8.93 15.59
C LEU A 8 -17.00 9.79 15.47
N ARG A 9 -17.77 9.63 14.38
CA ARG A 9 -19.06 10.31 14.18
C ARG A 9 -20.12 9.77 15.13
N LYS A 10 -20.23 8.45 15.29
CA LYS A 10 -21.14 7.82 16.26
C LYS A 10 -20.87 8.33 17.69
N ARG A 11 -19.59 8.52 18.03
CA ARG A 11 -19.15 9.09 19.32
C ARG A 11 -19.25 10.61 19.38
N LYS A 12 -19.66 11.30 18.31
CA LYS A 12 -19.80 12.75 18.21
C LYS A 12 -18.50 13.53 18.52
N ILE A 13 -17.36 13.00 18.08
CA ILE A 13 -16.03 13.64 18.28
C ILE A 13 -15.24 13.81 16.97
N ARG A 14 -15.84 13.53 15.81
CA ARG A 14 -15.16 13.55 14.51
C ARG A 14 -14.62 14.93 14.13
N ASP A 15 -15.32 15.98 14.51
CA ASP A 15 -14.94 17.38 14.33
C ASP A 15 -13.62 17.74 15.03
N ARG A 16 -13.29 17.02 16.12
CA ARG A 16 -12.05 17.22 16.90
C ARG A 16 -10.85 16.42 16.39
N VAL A 17 -11.03 15.57 15.37
CA VAL A 17 -10.01 14.62 14.91
C VAL A 17 -9.71 14.86 13.42
N PRO A 18 -8.62 15.56 13.06
CA PRO A 18 -8.18 15.62 11.67
C PRO A 18 -7.73 14.23 11.20
N MET A 19 -8.05 13.88 9.96
CA MET A 19 -7.70 12.60 9.35
C MET A 19 -7.01 12.82 8.01
N THR A 20 -5.87 12.15 7.82
CA THR A 20 -5.11 12.12 6.58
C THR A 20 -4.87 10.68 6.16
N PHE A 21 -5.15 10.36 4.90
CA PHE A 21 -4.86 9.07 4.29
C PHE A 21 -3.60 9.17 3.43
N VAL A 22 -2.58 8.37 3.73
CA VAL A 22 -1.31 8.38 3.01
C VAL A 22 -1.19 7.07 2.25
N THR A 23 -0.93 7.14 0.94
CA THR A 23 -0.80 5.96 0.09
C THR A 23 0.34 6.07 -0.91
N ALA A 24 0.98 4.94 -1.18
CA ALA A 24 1.96 4.80 -2.27
C ALA A 24 1.30 4.82 -3.65
N GLU A 25 -0.01 4.59 -3.72
CA GLU A 25 -0.77 4.59 -4.96
C GLU A 25 -0.65 5.93 -5.70
N PRO A 26 -0.65 5.93 -7.05
CA PRO A 26 -0.59 7.16 -7.83
C PRO A 26 -1.85 8.02 -7.71
N TYR A 27 -2.99 7.39 -7.42
CA TYR A 27 -4.25 8.06 -7.14
C TYR A 27 -5.11 7.20 -6.21
N ILE A 28 -6.13 7.80 -5.59
CA ILE A 28 -7.04 7.09 -4.69
C ILE A 28 -7.87 6.08 -5.48
N GLY A 29 -7.86 4.80 -5.06
CA GLY A 29 -8.62 3.74 -5.72
C GLY A 29 -7.87 3.05 -6.86
N HIS A 30 -6.54 3.20 -6.93
CA HIS A 30 -5.70 2.41 -7.83
C HIS A 30 -5.68 0.92 -7.43
N LEU A 31 -5.76 0.62 -6.13
CA LEU A 31 -5.86 -0.70 -5.50
C LEU A 31 -4.72 -1.68 -5.83
N GLY A 32 -3.63 -1.21 -6.44
CA GLY A 32 -2.55 -2.08 -6.93
C GLY A 32 -2.89 -2.82 -8.22
N LEU A 33 -4.00 -2.43 -8.86
CA LEU A 33 -4.60 -3.10 -10.02
C LEU A 33 -4.82 -2.15 -11.21
N GLY A 34 -4.30 -0.93 -11.18
CA GLY A 34 -4.61 0.09 -12.20
C GLY A 34 -6.03 0.66 -12.08
N GLY A 35 -6.70 0.43 -10.96
CA GLY A 35 -8.11 0.76 -10.73
C GLY A 35 -9.08 -0.30 -11.25
N VAL A 36 -10.19 -0.49 -10.54
CA VAL A 36 -11.27 -1.41 -10.93
C VAL A 36 -12.58 -0.63 -11.07
N GLY A 37 -13.14 -0.59 -12.27
CA GLY A 37 -14.34 0.23 -12.57
C GLY A 37 -14.15 1.69 -12.18
N ASP A 38 -15.16 2.32 -11.56
CA ASP A 38 -15.08 3.68 -11.01
C ASP A 38 -14.61 3.72 -9.55
N SER A 39 -13.66 2.85 -9.18
CA SER A 39 -13.05 2.87 -7.85
C SER A 39 -12.45 4.24 -7.50
N LYS A 40 -11.83 4.92 -8.47
CA LYS A 40 -11.29 6.26 -8.30
C LYS A 40 -12.36 7.29 -7.89
N GLY A 41 -13.39 7.46 -8.72
CA GLY A 41 -14.45 8.44 -8.46
C GLY A 41 -15.19 8.15 -7.15
N MET A 42 -15.54 6.88 -6.93
CA MET A 42 -16.24 6.44 -5.73
C MET A 42 -15.44 6.71 -4.45
N MET A 43 -14.16 6.30 -4.42
CA MET A 43 -13.33 6.42 -3.22
C MET A 43 -12.98 7.88 -2.92
N GLU A 44 -12.62 8.67 -3.94
CA GLU A 44 -12.37 10.09 -3.75
C GLU A 44 -13.62 10.84 -3.27
N SER A 45 -14.79 10.57 -3.86
CA SER A 45 -16.07 11.16 -3.42
C SER A 45 -16.35 10.82 -1.96
N THR A 46 -16.16 9.55 -1.58
CA THR A 46 -16.34 9.09 -0.19
C THR A 46 -15.38 9.77 0.77
N MET A 47 -14.09 9.92 0.42
CA MET A 47 -13.11 10.61 1.24
C MET A 47 -13.45 12.10 1.42
N ARG A 48 -13.87 12.79 0.36
CA ARG A 48 -14.33 14.20 0.44
C ARG A 48 -15.55 14.36 1.34
N ASN A 49 -16.57 13.52 1.16
CA ASN A 49 -17.79 13.54 1.98
C ASN A 49 -17.49 13.28 3.47
N ARG A 50 -16.41 12.56 3.77
CA ARG A 50 -15.96 12.27 5.13
C ARG A 50 -14.90 13.25 5.64
N HIS A 51 -14.53 14.27 4.87
CA HIS A 51 -13.49 15.25 5.17
C HIS A 51 -12.15 14.59 5.56
N ILE A 52 -11.79 13.52 4.85
CA ILE A 52 -10.48 12.86 4.97
C ILE A 52 -9.58 13.46 3.89
N LYS A 53 -8.48 14.10 4.28
CA LYS A 53 -7.46 14.57 3.34
C LYS A 53 -6.61 13.39 2.89
N TRP A 54 -5.94 13.46 1.75
CA TRP A 54 -5.05 12.39 1.32
C TRP A 54 -3.77 12.90 0.65
N ILE A 55 -2.76 12.02 0.62
CA ILE A 55 -1.49 12.20 -0.07
C ILE A 55 -1.21 10.91 -0.85
N CYS A 56 -1.11 11.02 -2.17
CA CYS A 56 -0.77 9.93 -3.09
C CYS A 56 0.72 10.01 -3.48
N ASN A 57 1.23 9.02 -4.21
CA ASN A 57 2.66 8.92 -4.57
C ASN A 57 3.58 9.11 -3.35
N ALA A 58 3.15 8.64 -2.19
CA ALA A 58 3.79 8.93 -0.93
C ALA A 58 4.58 7.75 -0.39
N LYS A 59 5.81 8.02 0.03
CA LYS A 59 6.66 7.08 0.78
C LYS A 59 6.88 7.61 2.18
N VAL A 60 6.57 6.80 3.19
CA VAL A 60 6.96 7.10 4.57
C VAL A 60 8.45 6.80 4.71
N THR A 61 9.24 7.81 5.05
CA THR A 61 10.70 7.68 5.20
C THR A 61 11.09 7.39 6.64
N LYS A 62 10.37 7.97 7.61
CA LYS A 62 10.62 7.78 9.04
C LYS A 62 9.33 7.95 9.84
N VAL A 63 9.24 7.22 10.94
CA VAL A 63 8.21 7.42 11.97
C VAL A 63 8.91 7.63 13.31
N GLU A 64 8.50 8.68 14.02
CA GLU A 64 8.91 9.00 15.37
C GLU A 64 7.68 9.08 16.28
N ALA A 65 7.89 9.27 17.58
CA ALA A 65 6.81 9.43 18.54
C ALA A 65 5.91 10.63 18.15
N GLY A 66 4.71 10.31 17.67
CA GLY A 66 3.69 11.29 17.30
C GLY A 66 3.94 12.06 16.00
N LYS A 67 4.94 11.68 15.20
CA LYS A 67 5.25 12.35 13.91
C LYS A 67 5.66 11.34 12.83
N MET A 68 5.12 11.52 11.63
CA MET A 68 5.45 10.73 10.44
C MET A 68 6.04 11.64 9.37
N PHE A 69 7.17 11.23 8.80
CA PHE A 69 7.85 11.92 7.71
C PHE A 69 7.49 11.23 6.40
N VAL A 70 6.90 11.98 5.48
CA VAL A 70 6.36 11.46 4.22
C VAL A 70 6.92 12.26 3.05
N THR A 71 7.52 11.56 2.09
CA THR A 71 7.96 12.16 0.83
C THR A 71 6.94 11.82 -0.25
N GLU A 72 6.27 12.84 -0.78
CA GLU A 72 5.44 12.78 -1.98
C GLU A 72 6.35 12.86 -3.21
N HIS A 73 6.09 12.03 -4.21
CA HIS A 73 6.83 11.98 -5.47
C HIS A 73 5.98 12.49 -6.63
N ASP A 74 6.63 12.98 -7.68
CA ASP A 74 5.96 13.31 -8.94
C ASP A 74 5.77 12.07 -9.83
N GLU A 75 5.25 12.27 -11.04
CA GLU A 75 4.98 11.21 -12.01
C GLU A 75 6.26 10.51 -12.51
N THR A 76 7.42 11.15 -12.37
CA THR A 76 8.73 10.57 -12.74
C THR A 76 9.34 9.76 -11.60
N GLY A 77 8.72 9.78 -10.41
CA GLY A 77 9.25 9.17 -9.20
C GLY A 77 10.31 10.03 -8.49
N ALA A 78 10.47 11.30 -8.88
CA ALA A 78 11.35 12.22 -8.18
C ALA A 78 10.66 12.81 -6.94
N PRO A 79 11.39 13.08 -5.83
CA PRO A 79 10.83 13.75 -4.67
C PRO A 79 10.23 15.11 -5.05
N LYS A 80 8.93 15.27 -4.81
CA LYS A 80 8.16 16.49 -5.10
C LYS A 80 7.98 17.35 -3.86
N LYS A 81 7.63 16.74 -2.74
CA LYS A 81 7.33 17.46 -1.50
C LYS A 81 7.55 16.59 -0.27
N GLU A 82 8.13 17.18 0.77
CA GLU A 82 8.22 16.55 2.09
C GLU A 82 7.09 17.05 3.00
N HIS A 83 6.52 16.13 3.77
CA HIS A 83 5.45 16.39 4.71
C HIS A 83 5.84 15.87 6.09
N GLU A 84 5.60 16.69 7.11
CA GLU A 84 5.62 16.26 8.50
C GLU A 84 4.20 16.15 9.03
N LEU A 85 3.76 14.93 9.31
CA LEU A 85 2.40 14.64 9.74
C LEU A 85 2.39 14.30 11.24
N ALA A 86 1.87 15.20 12.06
CA ALA A 86 1.61 14.90 13.46
C ALA A 86 0.46 13.90 13.59
N PHE A 87 0.60 12.92 14.47
CA PHE A 87 -0.45 11.94 14.75
C PHE A 87 -0.53 11.61 16.24
N LYS A 88 -1.76 11.42 16.74
CA LYS A 88 -2.01 10.75 18.03
C LYS A 88 -2.33 9.26 17.86
N TYR A 89 -2.80 8.90 16.68
CA TYR A 89 -3.10 7.53 16.28
C TYR A 89 -2.78 7.38 14.80
N SER A 90 -2.09 6.31 14.43
CA SER A 90 -1.73 6.00 13.04
C SER A 90 -1.87 4.51 12.78
N MET A 91 -2.24 4.16 11.56
CA MET A 91 -2.19 2.79 11.06
C MET A 91 -1.73 2.86 9.60
N MET A 92 -0.67 2.11 9.28
CA MET A 92 -0.13 1.98 7.94
C MET A 92 -0.09 0.51 7.58
N LEU A 93 -0.40 0.20 6.33
CA LEU A 93 -0.16 -1.13 5.78
C LEU A 93 1.32 -1.22 5.37
N PRO A 94 2.11 -2.12 5.96
CA PRO A 94 3.49 -2.30 5.56
C PRO A 94 3.56 -3.03 4.21
N ALA A 95 4.67 -2.86 3.51
CA ALA A 95 4.94 -3.67 2.33
C ALA A 95 5.17 -5.13 2.74
N PHE A 96 4.66 -6.07 1.95
CA PHE A 96 4.92 -7.49 2.14
C PHE A 96 6.27 -7.91 1.53
N LYS A 97 6.87 -8.91 2.16
CA LYS A 97 8.06 -9.64 1.70
C LYS A 97 7.88 -11.13 2.00
N GLY A 98 8.63 -11.97 1.32
CA GLY A 98 8.77 -13.37 1.69
C GLY A 98 9.25 -13.56 3.12
N ILE A 99 8.84 -14.66 3.74
CA ILE A 99 9.29 -15.01 5.10
C ILE A 99 10.76 -15.44 5.08
N ASP A 100 11.46 -15.23 6.19
CA ASP A 100 12.90 -15.44 6.28
C ASP A 100 13.32 -16.90 6.01
N ALA A 101 12.43 -17.88 6.27
CA ALA A 101 12.70 -19.30 6.03
C ALA A 101 12.93 -19.67 4.54
N VAL A 102 12.40 -18.88 3.61
CA VAL A 102 12.52 -19.14 2.16
C VAL A 102 13.27 -18.03 1.42
N PHE A 103 13.53 -16.91 2.09
CA PHE A 103 14.07 -15.71 1.46
C PHE A 103 15.49 -15.97 0.94
N GLY A 104 15.72 -15.64 -0.33
CA GLY A 104 17.05 -15.72 -0.94
C GLY A 104 17.48 -17.12 -1.38
N ILE A 105 16.61 -18.13 -1.25
CA ILE A 105 16.88 -19.46 -1.81
C ILE A 105 16.88 -19.35 -3.34
N GLU A 106 18.04 -19.58 -3.94
CA GLU A 106 18.27 -19.38 -5.36
C GLU A 106 17.33 -20.26 -6.21
N GLY A 107 16.52 -19.61 -7.05
CA GLY A 107 15.54 -20.25 -7.93
C GLY A 107 14.25 -20.71 -7.25
N LEU A 108 14.13 -20.57 -5.93
CA LEU A 108 12.85 -20.70 -5.25
C LEU A 108 12.10 -19.37 -5.23
N THR A 109 12.78 -18.29 -4.87
CA THR A 109 12.15 -16.97 -4.65
C THR A 109 12.68 -15.87 -5.58
N ASN A 110 11.86 -14.86 -5.82
CA ASN A 110 12.30 -13.60 -6.43
C ASN A 110 13.10 -12.74 -5.42
N PRO A 111 13.67 -11.58 -5.81
CA PRO A 111 14.45 -10.72 -4.92
C PRO A 111 13.68 -10.18 -3.69
N ARG A 112 12.34 -10.24 -3.71
CA ARG A 112 11.48 -9.85 -2.59
C ARG A 112 11.06 -11.04 -1.72
N GLY A 113 11.56 -12.24 -2.00
CA GLY A 113 11.30 -13.47 -1.24
C GLY A 113 9.99 -14.17 -1.59
N PHE A 114 9.26 -13.73 -2.62
CA PHE A 114 8.05 -14.43 -3.07
C PHE A 114 8.42 -15.64 -3.92
N ILE A 115 7.68 -16.74 -3.77
CA ILE A 115 7.96 -18.02 -4.43
C ILE A 115 7.58 -17.92 -5.91
N VAL A 116 8.53 -18.24 -6.79
CA VAL A 116 8.30 -18.28 -8.24
C VAL A 116 7.54 -19.55 -8.59
N VAL A 117 6.47 -19.42 -9.37
CA VAL A 117 5.65 -20.56 -9.83
C VAL A 117 5.33 -20.48 -11.31
N ASP A 118 5.05 -21.62 -11.90
CA ASP A 118 4.45 -21.77 -13.23
C ASP A 118 2.89 -21.64 -13.15
N PRO A 119 2.17 -21.67 -14.29
CA PRO A 119 0.70 -21.60 -14.31
C PRO A 119 -0.03 -22.74 -13.58
N PHE A 120 0.68 -23.76 -13.12
CA PHE A 120 0.15 -24.89 -12.35
C PHE A 120 0.54 -24.82 -10.87
N GLN A 121 0.94 -23.63 -10.40
CA GLN A 121 1.34 -23.33 -9.02
C GLN A 121 2.60 -24.07 -8.54
N ARG A 122 3.41 -24.62 -9.46
CA ARG A 122 4.63 -25.37 -9.13
C ARG A 122 5.88 -24.52 -9.35
N ASN A 123 6.89 -24.66 -8.50
CA ASN A 123 8.17 -23.99 -8.73
C ASN A 123 8.94 -24.62 -9.92
N PRO A 124 9.46 -23.82 -10.88
CA PRO A 124 10.16 -24.35 -12.05
C PRO A 124 11.52 -25.05 -11.77
N LYS A 125 12.19 -24.75 -10.65
CA LYS A 125 13.48 -25.35 -10.26
C LYS A 125 13.27 -26.54 -9.31
N PHE A 126 12.38 -26.37 -8.34
CA PHE A 126 12.02 -27.35 -7.32
C PHE A 126 10.65 -27.95 -7.62
N ASN A 127 10.62 -28.96 -8.49
CA ASN A 127 9.37 -29.52 -9.04
C ASN A 127 8.46 -30.23 -8.00
N ASN A 128 8.92 -30.40 -6.77
CA ASN A 128 8.16 -30.90 -5.63
C ASN A 128 7.63 -29.80 -4.71
N ILE A 129 7.88 -28.52 -5.02
CA ILE A 129 7.42 -27.36 -4.27
C ILE A 129 6.31 -26.64 -5.04
N TYR A 130 5.22 -26.36 -4.35
CA TYR A 130 4.08 -25.62 -4.85
C TYR A 130 3.79 -24.43 -3.95
N SER A 131 3.17 -23.37 -4.47
CA SER A 131 2.85 -22.17 -3.71
C SER A 131 1.49 -21.60 -4.09
N VAL A 132 0.72 -21.16 -3.08
CA VAL A 132 -0.65 -20.64 -3.22
C VAL A 132 -0.85 -19.49 -2.23
N GLY A 133 -1.49 -18.41 -2.69
CA GLY A 133 -1.80 -17.23 -1.90
C GLY A 133 -0.76 -16.12 -2.03
N VAL A 134 -0.71 -15.23 -1.02
CA VAL A 134 0.11 -13.99 -1.03
C VAL A 134 1.61 -14.27 -1.15
N CYS A 135 2.09 -15.48 -0.86
CA CYS A 135 3.50 -15.84 -0.96
C CYS A 135 3.99 -16.07 -2.40
N VAL A 136 3.10 -16.09 -3.39
CA VAL A 136 3.42 -16.29 -4.80
C VAL A 136 3.98 -15.00 -5.41
N ALA A 137 5.01 -15.13 -6.25
CA ALA A 137 5.56 -14.02 -7.01
C ALA A 137 4.64 -13.69 -8.19
N ILE A 138 3.84 -12.63 -8.04
CA ILE A 138 3.02 -12.07 -9.12
C ILE A 138 3.69 -10.77 -9.61
N PRO A 139 3.89 -10.60 -10.93
CA PRO A 139 4.44 -9.36 -11.46
C PRO A 139 3.46 -8.21 -11.23
N PRO A 140 3.94 -6.99 -10.92
CA PRO A 140 3.08 -5.81 -10.86
C PRO A 140 2.34 -5.60 -12.19
N VAL A 141 1.08 -5.15 -12.11
CA VAL A 141 0.25 -4.88 -13.30
C VAL A 141 0.75 -3.69 -14.12
N GLU A 142 1.37 -2.71 -13.46
CA GLU A 142 2.00 -1.55 -14.08
C GLU A 142 3.12 -1.00 -13.20
N VAL A 143 3.95 -0.12 -13.76
CA VAL A 143 4.98 0.60 -13.00
C VAL A 143 4.38 1.90 -12.46
N THR A 144 4.43 2.09 -11.15
CA THR A 144 3.95 3.30 -10.47
C THR A 144 5.12 4.12 -9.91
N PRO A 145 4.98 5.46 -9.75
CA PRO A 145 6.08 6.32 -9.27
C PRO A 145 6.66 5.90 -7.92
N VAL A 146 5.79 5.47 -7.00
CA VAL A 146 6.17 4.74 -5.79
C VAL A 146 5.74 3.29 -5.95
N PRO A 147 6.61 2.29 -5.73
CA PRO A 147 6.25 0.89 -5.94
C PRO A 147 5.00 0.45 -5.18
N THR A 148 3.95 0.09 -5.92
CA THR A 148 2.68 -0.42 -5.37
C THR A 148 2.57 -1.92 -5.62
N GLY A 149 2.20 -2.69 -4.59
CA GLY A 149 2.02 -4.13 -4.71
C GLY A 149 0.70 -4.49 -5.37
N THR A 150 0.68 -5.61 -6.08
CA THR A 150 -0.55 -6.24 -6.56
C THR A 150 -1.10 -7.17 -5.46
N PRO A 151 -2.40 -7.05 -5.10
CA PRO A 151 -3.02 -7.83 -4.04
C PRO A 151 -3.15 -9.33 -4.35
#